data_AF-A0A4V1SMY4-F1
#
_entry.id   AF-A0A4V1SMY4-F1
#
_cell.length_a   1.000
_cell.length_b   1.000
_cell.length_c   1.000
_cell.angle_alpha   90.00
_cell.angle_beta   90.00
_cell.angle_gamma   90.00
#
_symmetry.space_group_name_H-M   'P 1'
#
loop_
_entity.id
_entity.type
_entity.pdbx_description
1 polymer ?
#
loop_
_entity_poly.entity_id
_entity_poly.type
_entity_poly.pdbx_seq_one_letter_code
_entity_poly.pdbx_strand_id
1 'polypeptide(L)'
;MAKLLRTRLHCTAYKNYICALFFACFSLAAAAQNICRDSSQINNYINCPTNYQPVCGCDGQTYRNSCLATTQHGIVNYTPGICEPLALEFSPNPVANNMKLIITRKEEGGAQIVIYDIYGKVFFEQYFSRFTSIEYNINTQNLPLGVYILVGYTSTYGTWRKFVKYDQL
;
A
#
# COMPACT_ATOMS: atom_id res chain seq x y z
N MET A 1 -31.55 -31.12 20.56
CA MET A 1 -31.99 -32.21 19.66
C MET A 1 -32.70 -31.60 18.46
N ALA A 2 -31.99 -31.37 17.36
CA ALA A 2 -32.54 -30.73 16.16
C ALA A 2 -33.15 -31.78 15.23
N LYS A 3 -34.44 -31.62 14.90
CA LYS A 3 -35.17 -32.48 13.96
C LYS A 3 -34.61 -32.29 12.54
N LEU A 4 -33.98 -33.33 12.01
CA LEU A 4 -33.62 -33.49 10.60
C LEU A 4 -34.90 -33.63 9.76
N LEU A 5 -35.26 -32.58 9.01
CA LEU A 5 -36.25 -32.67 7.94
C LEU A 5 -35.58 -33.32 6.71
N ARG A 6 -35.81 -34.62 6.52
CA ARG A 6 -35.56 -35.31 5.25
C ARG A 6 -36.62 -34.91 4.24
N THR A 7 -36.32 -33.99 3.35
CA THR A 7 -37.07 -33.83 2.10
C THR A 7 -36.60 -34.89 1.11
N ARG A 8 -37.51 -35.80 0.72
CA ARG A 8 -37.29 -36.75 -0.37
C ARG A 8 -37.27 -35.96 -1.68
N LEU A 9 -36.10 -35.79 -2.29
CA LEU A 9 -36.02 -35.39 -3.70
C LEU A 9 -36.50 -36.57 -4.56
N HIS A 10 -37.74 -36.50 -5.02
CA HIS A 10 -38.20 -37.33 -6.13
C HIS A 10 -37.57 -36.79 -7.42
N CYS A 11 -36.47 -37.42 -7.83
CA CYS A 11 -35.85 -37.20 -9.12
C CYS A 11 -36.63 -38.00 -10.18
N THR A 12 -37.74 -37.46 -10.67
CA THR A 12 -38.42 -37.97 -11.87
C THR A 12 -37.88 -37.26 -13.09
N ALA A 13 -37.28 -38.03 -13.98
CA ALA A 13 -36.58 -37.65 -15.20
C ALA A 13 -37.43 -36.83 -16.18
N TYR A 14 -37.48 -35.51 -16.01
CA TYR A 14 -37.98 -34.60 -17.03
C TYR A 14 -37.11 -33.33 -17.12
N LYS A 15 -36.49 -33.18 -18.30
CA LYS A 15 -35.61 -32.08 -18.77
C LYS A 15 -34.22 -31.98 -18.14
N ASN A 16 -33.38 -32.94 -18.52
CA ASN A 16 -31.92 -33.01 -18.38
C ASN A 16 -31.13 -31.74 -18.75
N TYR A 17 -31.73 -30.76 -19.44
CA TYR A 17 -31.03 -29.55 -19.90
C TYR A 17 -31.01 -28.41 -18.86
N ILE A 18 -31.94 -28.40 -17.90
CA ILE A 18 -32.08 -27.27 -16.95
C ILE A 18 -31.16 -27.44 -15.73
N CYS A 19 -30.98 -28.67 -15.24
CA CYS A 19 -29.98 -28.97 -14.19
C CYS A 19 -28.53 -28.77 -14.69
N ALA A 20 -28.24 -29.07 -15.96
CA ALA A 20 -26.92 -28.89 -16.55
C ALA A 20 -26.52 -27.40 -16.65
N LEU A 21 -27.47 -26.51 -16.92
CA LEU A 21 -27.25 -25.05 -16.97
C LEU A 21 -26.95 -24.45 -15.58
N PHE A 22 -27.57 -24.97 -14.51
CA PHE A 22 -27.28 -24.55 -13.14
C PHE A 22 -25.89 -25.00 -12.66
N PHE A 23 -25.45 -26.22 -13.02
CA PHE A 23 -24.11 -26.71 -12.70
C PHE A 23 -23.01 -25.99 -13.49
N ALA A 24 -23.24 -25.68 -14.78
CA ALA A 24 -22.30 -24.94 -15.61
C ALA A 24 -22.04 -23.51 -15.07
N CYS A 25 -23.09 -22.84 -14.58
CA CYS A 25 -23.00 -21.50 -14.00
C CYS A 25 -22.15 -21.47 -12.72
N PHE A 26 -22.24 -22.52 -11.89
CA PHE A 26 -21.45 -22.62 -10.65
C PHE A 26 -19.96 -22.91 -10.90
N SER A 27 -19.61 -23.67 -11.95
CA SER A 27 -18.22 -23.97 -12.31
C SER A 27 -17.48 -22.80 -12.98
N LEU A 28 -18.19 -21.91 -13.69
CA LEU A 28 -17.60 -20.71 -14.31
C LEU A 28 -17.20 -19.63 -13.28
N ALA A 29 -17.90 -19.56 -12.14
CA ALA A 29 -17.58 -18.61 -11.07
C ALA A 29 -16.32 -18.98 -10.25
N ALA A 30 -15.91 -20.25 -10.26
CA ALA A 30 -14.76 -20.72 -9.48
C ALA A 30 -13.38 -20.42 -10.13
N ALA A 31 -13.35 -20.08 -11.43
CA ALA A 31 -12.12 -19.94 -12.20
C ALA A 31 -11.47 -18.54 -12.14
N ALA A 32 -12.11 -17.56 -11.50
CA ALA A 32 -11.58 -16.20 -11.34
C ALA A 32 -11.11 -15.94 -9.89
N GLN A 33 -10.24 -16.79 -9.35
CA GLN A 33 -9.46 -16.40 -8.17
C GLN A 33 -8.36 -15.44 -8.62
N ASN A 34 -8.65 -14.14 -8.54
CA ASN A 34 -7.60 -13.12 -8.56
C ASN A 34 -6.78 -13.29 -7.28
N ILE A 35 -5.71 -14.09 -7.34
CA ILE A 35 -4.79 -14.27 -6.21
C ILE A 35 -4.12 -12.93 -5.97
N CYS A 36 -4.41 -12.34 -4.81
CA CYS A 36 -3.80 -11.08 -4.39
C CYS A 36 -2.41 -11.30 -3.80
N ARG A 37 -2.31 -12.27 -2.88
CA ARG A 37 -1.10 -12.57 -2.13
C ARG A 37 -0.69 -14.02 -2.31
N ASP A 38 0.58 -14.23 -2.64
CA ASP A 38 1.25 -15.53 -2.69
C ASP A 38 2.45 -15.50 -1.73
N SER A 39 2.34 -16.22 -0.61
CA SER A 39 3.40 -16.28 0.40
C SER A 39 4.64 -17.02 -0.08
N SER A 40 4.56 -17.84 -1.14
CA SER A 40 5.72 -18.54 -1.70
C SER A 40 6.72 -17.59 -2.38
N GLN A 41 6.27 -16.39 -2.75
CA GLN A 41 7.13 -15.35 -3.32
C GLN A 41 7.95 -14.59 -2.26
N ILE A 42 7.65 -14.76 -0.97
CA ILE A 42 8.32 -14.01 0.10
C ILE A 42 9.73 -14.56 0.33
N ASN A 43 10.74 -13.74 0.03
CA ASN A 43 12.15 -13.98 0.24
C ASN A 43 12.86 -12.68 0.66
N ASN A 44 13.13 -12.56 1.97
CA ASN A 44 13.81 -11.40 2.57
C ASN A 44 15.30 -11.29 2.21
N TYR A 45 15.87 -12.28 1.52
CA TYR A 45 17.26 -12.26 1.05
C TYR A 45 17.40 -11.61 -0.34
N ILE A 46 16.29 -11.29 -1.01
CA ILE A 46 16.32 -10.57 -2.28
C ILE A 46 16.53 -9.08 -2.01
N ASN A 47 17.64 -8.57 -2.54
CA ASN A 47 17.94 -7.14 -2.55
C ASN A 47 17.19 -6.46 -3.67
N CYS A 48 16.06 -5.83 -3.35
CA CYS A 48 15.35 -5.00 -4.31
C CYS A 48 16.09 -3.70 -4.61
N PRO A 49 15.99 -3.19 -5.85
CA PRO A 49 16.54 -1.89 -6.19
C PRO A 49 15.88 -0.78 -5.37
N THR A 50 16.63 0.29 -5.13
CA THR A 50 16.19 1.42 -4.28
C THR A 50 15.35 2.44 -5.03
N ASN A 51 15.12 2.24 -6.33
CA ASN A 51 14.33 3.12 -7.17
C ASN A 51 12.87 3.21 -6.69
N TYR A 52 12.31 4.41 -6.83
CA TYR A 52 10.92 4.67 -6.52
C TYR A 52 10.08 4.59 -7.80
N GLN A 53 9.40 3.46 -7.97
CA GLN A 53 8.46 3.18 -9.06
C GLN A 53 7.22 2.53 -8.44
N PRO A 54 6.38 3.32 -7.76
CA PRO A 54 5.41 2.77 -6.85
C PRO A 54 4.37 1.89 -7.56
N VAL A 55 3.92 0.87 -6.84
CA VAL A 55 2.80 0.03 -7.26
C VAL A 55 1.74 -0.02 -6.16
N CYS A 56 0.48 -0.04 -6.58
CA CYS A 56 -0.66 -0.20 -5.69
C CYS A 56 -1.03 -1.67 -5.63
N GLY A 57 -0.77 -2.30 -4.49
CA GLY A 57 -1.16 -3.68 -4.22
C GLY A 57 -2.67 -3.87 -4.22
N CYS A 58 -3.11 -5.07 -4.58
CA CYS A 58 -4.48 -5.53 -4.39
C CYS A 58 -4.95 -5.52 -2.91
N ASP A 59 -4.02 -5.38 -1.96
CA ASP A 59 -4.28 -5.20 -0.53
C ASP A 59 -4.47 -3.72 -0.13
N GLY A 60 -4.47 -2.80 -1.11
CA GLY A 60 -4.63 -1.37 -0.89
C GLY A 60 -3.37 -0.68 -0.39
N GLN A 61 -2.23 -1.37 -0.31
CA GLN A 61 -0.97 -0.77 0.14
C GLN A 61 -0.10 -0.34 -1.04
N THR A 62 0.53 0.83 -0.88
CA THR A 62 1.51 1.33 -1.84
C THR A 62 2.88 0.76 -1.49
N TYR A 63 3.51 0.10 -2.45
CA TYR A 63 4.88 -0.39 -2.34
C TYR A 63 5.81 0.47 -3.17
N ARG A 64 7.03 0.72 -2.67
CA ARG A 64 8.06 1.54 -3.35
C ARG A 64 8.33 1.08 -4.79
N ASN A 65 8.33 -0.23 -5.01
CA ASN A 65 8.44 -0.85 -6.33
C ASN A 65 7.86 -2.27 -6.33
N SER A 66 7.70 -2.82 -7.54
CA SER A 66 7.18 -4.17 -7.76
C SER A 66 8.03 -5.26 -7.13
N CYS A 67 9.36 -5.11 -7.11
CA CYS A 67 10.25 -6.06 -6.45
C CYS A 67 9.91 -6.18 -4.96
N LEU A 68 9.75 -5.05 -4.27
CA LEU A 68 9.43 -5.02 -2.84
C LEU A 68 8.05 -5.63 -2.58
N ALA A 69 7.04 -5.26 -3.39
CA ALA A 69 5.69 -5.81 -3.31
C ALA A 69 5.68 -7.35 -3.39
N THR A 70 6.32 -7.90 -4.42
CA THR A 70 6.32 -9.36 -4.66
C THR A 70 7.22 -10.09 -3.68
N THR A 71 8.48 -9.69 -3.58
CA THR A 71 9.52 -10.51 -2.92
C THR A 71 9.56 -10.34 -1.41
N GLN A 72 9.10 -9.22 -0.86
CA GLN A 72 9.12 -9.02 0.60
C GLN A 72 7.73 -9.11 1.22
N HIS A 73 6.68 -8.82 0.44
CA HIS A 73 5.30 -8.83 0.94
C HIS A 73 4.41 -9.92 0.34
N GLY A 74 4.84 -10.56 -0.75
CA GLY A 74 4.09 -11.62 -1.44
C GLY A 74 2.91 -11.09 -2.25
N ILE A 75 2.85 -9.79 -2.56
CA ILE A 75 1.76 -9.19 -3.33
C ILE A 75 2.06 -9.37 -4.82
N VAL A 76 1.30 -10.24 -5.49
CA VAL A 76 1.53 -10.63 -6.89
C VAL A 76 0.59 -9.94 -7.88
N ASN A 77 -0.44 -9.27 -7.37
CA ASN A 77 -1.36 -8.47 -8.17
C ASN A 77 -1.32 -7.01 -7.72
N TYR A 78 -0.96 -6.11 -8.64
CA TYR A 78 -0.82 -4.69 -8.37
C TYR A 78 -0.94 -3.87 -9.66
N THR A 79 -1.27 -2.58 -9.52
CA THR A 79 -1.29 -1.61 -10.63
C THR A 79 -0.15 -0.60 -10.50
N PRO A 80 0.35 -0.02 -11.60
CA PRO A 80 1.30 1.09 -11.52
C PRO A 80 0.73 2.29 -10.74
N GLY A 81 1.59 2.96 -9.96
CA GLY A 81 1.23 4.15 -9.17
C GLY A 81 0.91 3.85 -7.71
N ILE A 82 0.51 4.88 -6.98
CA ILE A 82 0.17 4.81 -5.55
C ILE A 82 -1.32 4.44 -5.35
N CYS A 83 -1.66 3.83 -4.22
CA CYS A 83 -3.05 3.48 -3.89
C CYS A 83 -3.87 4.67 -3.41
N GLU A 84 -3.28 5.55 -2.63
CA GLU A 84 -3.97 6.67 -1.99
C GLU A 84 -3.76 7.98 -2.76
N PRO A 85 -4.60 9.02 -2.55
CA PRO A 85 -4.44 10.30 -3.24
C PRO A 85 -3.08 10.98 -3.00
N LEU A 86 -2.44 10.70 -1.86
CA LEU A 86 -1.13 11.21 -1.46
C LEU A 86 -0.32 10.09 -0.80
N ALA A 87 0.93 9.94 -1.22
CA ALA A 87 1.92 9.06 -0.61
C ALA A 87 3.19 9.83 -0.23
N LEU A 88 3.75 9.48 0.92
CA LEU A 88 5.03 10.00 1.41
C LEU A 88 6.00 8.83 1.52
N GLU A 89 7.12 8.95 0.84
CA GLU A 89 8.22 8.01 0.92
C GLU A 89 9.49 8.76 1.31
N PHE A 90 10.27 8.22 2.24
CA PHE A 90 11.52 8.84 2.64
C PHE A 90 12.66 7.84 2.72
N SER A 91 13.89 8.35 2.59
CA SER A 91 15.12 7.57 2.75
C SER A 91 16.29 8.47 3.14
N PRO A 92 17.30 7.96 3.86
CA PRO A 92 17.35 6.63 4.48
C PRO A 92 16.37 6.50 5.67
N ASN A 93 16.07 5.27 6.07
CA ASN A 93 15.35 4.97 7.31
C ASN A 93 16.15 3.87 8.07
N PRO A 94 16.73 4.14 9.24
CA PRO A 94 16.67 5.38 10.04
C PRO A 94 17.26 6.63 9.35
N VAL A 95 16.79 7.82 9.76
CA VAL A 95 17.18 9.12 9.19
C VAL A 95 18.39 9.69 9.93
N ALA A 96 19.39 10.16 9.17
CA ALA A 96 20.58 10.81 9.69
C ALA A 96 20.52 12.35 9.53
N ASN A 97 21.52 12.97 8.91
CA ASN A 97 21.63 14.43 8.74
C ASN A 97 20.88 14.98 7.53
N ASN A 98 20.47 14.11 6.63
CA ASN A 98 19.58 14.45 5.52
C ASN A 98 18.52 13.36 5.35
N MET A 99 17.39 13.79 4.82
CA MET A 99 16.30 12.92 4.42
C MET A 99 15.85 13.31 3.03
N LYS A 100 15.92 12.36 2.10
CA LYS A 100 15.24 12.46 0.82
C LYS A 100 13.77 12.12 1.03
N LEU A 101 12.89 13.06 0.76
CA LEU A 101 11.45 12.91 0.77
C LEU A 101 10.92 12.90 -0.66
N ILE A 102 10.20 11.86 -1.04
CA ILE A 102 9.43 11.79 -2.27
C ILE A 102 7.96 11.94 -1.91
N ILE A 103 7.32 12.95 -2.50
CA ILE A 103 5.90 13.24 -2.32
C ILE A 103 5.22 12.91 -3.64
N THR A 104 4.26 11.98 -3.62
CA THR A 104 3.53 11.56 -4.82
C THR A 104 2.05 11.78 -4.63
N ARG A 105 1.40 12.38 -5.63
CA ARG A 105 -0.04 12.52 -5.74
C ARG A 105 -0.57 11.70 -6.91
N LYS A 106 -1.81 11.21 -6.79
CA LYS A 106 -2.52 10.60 -7.94
C LYS A 106 -2.84 11.62 -9.03
N GLU A 107 -3.23 12.81 -8.60
CA GLU A 107 -3.62 13.91 -9.48
C GLU A 107 -2.79 15.14 -9.13
N GLU A 108 -2.38 15.90 -10.15
CA GLU A 108 -1.60 17.11 -9.98
C GLU A 108 -2.28 18.07 -9.00
N GLY A 109 -1.53 18.59 -8.04
CA GLY A 109 -2.05 19.57 -7.09
C GLY A 109 -1.03 19.94 -6.03
N GLY A 110 -1.48 20.51 -4.92
CA GLY A 110 -0.60 20.91 -3.81
C GLY A 110 -0.81 20.12 -2.52
N ALA A 111 0.23 20.00 -1.70
CA ALA A 111 0.15 19.35 -0.40
C ALA A 111 1.00 20.12 0.61
N GLN A 112 0.51 20.16 1.84
CA GLN A 112 1.27 20.64 2.99
C GLN A 112 2.00 19.46 3.61
N ILE A 113 3.29 19.64 3.90
CA ILE A 113 4.13 18.66 4.59
C ILE A 113 4.59 19.24 5.91
N VAL A 114 4.47 18.45 6.97
CA VAL A 114 4.86 18.86 8.33
C VAL A 114 5.61 17.73 9.01
N ILE A 115 6.66 18.06 9.77
CA ILE A 115 7.35 17.12 10.67
C ILE A 115 7.10 17.56 12.10
N TYR A 116 6.48 16.68 12.89
CA TYR A 116 6.31 16.83 14.33
C TYR A 116 7.25 15.89 15.08
N ASP A 117 7.72 16.29 16.25
CA ASP A 117 8.16 15.32 17.25
C ASP A 117 6.96 14.60 17.90
N ILE A 118 7.22 13.66 18.80
CA ILE A 118 6.17 12.93 19.54
C ILE A 118 5.35 13.80 20.51
N TYR A 119 5.79 15.02 20.81
CA TYR A 119 5.10 15.97 21.66
C TYR A 119 4.30 17.01 20.85
N GLY A 120 4.31 16.92 19.52
CA GLY A 120 3.61 17.83 18.63
C GLY A 120 4.38 19.11 18.29
N LYS A 121 5.66 19.22 18.64
CA LYS A 121 6.49 20.36 18.23
C LYS A 121 6.83 20.25 16.75
N VAL A 122 6.55 21.31 15.99
CA VAL A 122 6.87 21.40 14.56
C VAL A 122 8.34 21.70 14.35
N PHE A 123 8.99 20.91 13.49
CA PHE A 123 10.39 21.10 13.08
C PHE A 123 10.56 21.41 11.58
N PHE A 124 9.58 21.03 10.76
CA PHE A 124 9.56 21.33 9.34
C PHE A 124 8.12 21.58 8.93
N GLU A 125 7.90 22.60 8.12
CA GLU A 125 6.59 22.89 7.55
C GLU A 125 6.77 23.54 6.18
N GLN A 126 6.18 22.95 5.14
CA GLN A 126 6.25 23.50 3.78
C GLN A 126 5.05 23.12 2.95
N TYR A 127 4.57 24.08 2.15
CA TYR A 127 3.61 23.85 1.08
C TYR A 127 4.31 23.60 -0.25
N PHE A 128 3.93 22.54 -0.94
CA PHE A 128 4.30 22.28 -2.32
C PHE A 128 3.09 22.49 -3.20
N SER A 129 3.23 23.25 -4.29
CA SER A 129 2.14 23.52 -5.24
C SER A 129 2.38 22.80 -6.56
N ARG A 130 1.29 22.38 -7.21
CA ARG A 130 1.25 21.87 -8.60
C ARG A 130 2.32 20.81 -8.91
N PHE A 131 2.16 19.64 -8.32
CA PHE A 131 3.01 18.49 -8.58
C PHE A 131 2.20 17.20 -8.63
N THR A 132 2.70 16.23 -9.41
CA THR A 132 2.27 14.84 -9.34
C THR A 132 3.30 14.01 -8.59
N SER A 133 4.59 14.32 -8.74
CA SER A 133 5.67 13.75 -7.93
C SER A 133 6.80 14.76 -7.79
N ILE A 134 7.34 14.90 -6.58
CA ILE A 134 8.51 15.74 -6.31
C ILE A 134 9.45 15.03 -5.35
N GLU A 135 10.75 15.18 -5.58
CA GLU A 135 11.81 14.78 -4.65
C GLU A 135 12.36 16.04 -3.97
N TYR A 136 12.41 16.02 -2.64
CA TYR A 136 12.87 17.14 -1.82
C TYR A 136 13.84 16.64 -0.74
N ASN A 137 14.97 17.30 -0.60
CA ASN A 137 15.96 16.96 0.44
C ASN A 137 15.74 17.86 1.66
N ILE A 138 15.38 17.26 2.78
CA ILE A 138 15.24 17.93 4.08
C ILE A 138 16.56 17.78 4.84
N ASN A 139 17.15 18.91 5.24
CA ASN A 139 18.27 18.91 6.17
C ASN A 139 17.75 18.60 7.58
N THR A 140 18.15 17.46 8.12
CA THR A 140 17.73 16.96 9.44
C THR A 140 18.84 16.99 10.48
N GLN A 141 19.96 17.66 10.19
CA GLN A 141 21.11 17.75 11.10
C GLN A 141 20.75 18.38 12.45
N ASN A 142 19.84 19.35 12.45
CA ASN A 142 19.41 20.06 13.66
C ASN A 142 18.21 19.41 14.37
N LEU A 143 17.73 18.26 13.90
CA LEU A 143 16.71 17.49 14.62
C LEU A 143 17.36 16.76 15.79
N PRO A 144 16.88 16.93 17.03
CA PRO A 144 17.27 16.09 18.16
C PRO A 144 17.09 14.60 17.87
N LEU A 145 17.85 13.74 18.53
CA LEU A 145 17.62 12.29 18.46
C LEU A 145 16.23 11.95 18.99
N GLY A 146 15.51 11.07 18.29
CA GLY A 146 14.15 10.72 18.69
C GLY A 146 13.28 10.18 17.56
N VAL A 147 12.00 10.06 17.87
CA VAL A 147 10.96 9.62 16.94
C VAL A 147 10.22 10.84 16.42
N TYR A 148 9.93 10.85 15.13
CA TYR A 148 9.24 11.92 14.44
C TYR A 148 8.10 11.38 13.60
N ILE A 149 7.09 12.23 13.40
CA ILE A 149 5.95 11.96 12.54
C ILE A 149 6.02 12.93 11.37
N LEU A 150 6.23 12.39 10.18
CA LEU A 150 6.11 13.09 8.91
C LEU A 150 4.65 13.00 8.45
N VAL A 151 3.98 14.13 8.35
CA VAL A 151 2.57 14.24 7.96
C VAL A 151 2.49 14.98 6.63
N GLY A 152 1.57 14.55 5.78
CA GLY A 152 1.25 15.23 4.53
C GLY A 152 -0.26 15.28 4.35
N TYR A 153 -0.79 16.44 4.00
CA TYR A 153 -2.21 16.59 3.74
C TYR A 153 -2.49 17.50 2.54
N THR A 154 -3.54 17.13 1.81
CA THR A 154 -4.18 17.92 0.76
C THR A 154 -5.46 18.53 1.31
N SER A 155 -6.27 19.18 0.46
CA SER A 155 -7.60 19.65 0.84
C SER A 155 -8.59 18.53 1.20
N THR A 156 -8.34 17.29 0.79
CA THR A 156 -9.30 16.17 0.92
C THR A 156 -8.74 14.92 1.58
N TYR A 157 -7.41 14.83 1.77
CA TYR A 157 -6.77 13.61 2.21
C TYR A 157 -5.53 13.90 3.05
N GLY A 158 -5.28 13.07 4.07
CA GLY A 158 -4.10 13.15 4.94
C GLY A 158 -3.43 11.78 5.07
N THR A 159 -2.11 11.78 5.15
CA THR A 159 -1.30 10.57 5.38
C THR A 159 -0.12 10.90 6.27
N TRP A 160 0.49 9.88 6.86
CA TRP A 160 1.64 10.06 7.73
C TRP A 160 2.62 8.89 7.65
N ARG A 161 3.85 9.15 8.07
CA ARG A 161 4.93 8.19 8.23
C ARG A 161 5.68 8.49 9.52
N LYS A 162 6.23 7.46 10.14
CA LYS A 162 7.08 7.57 11.33
C LYS A 162 8.53 7.32 10.92
N PHE A 163 9.45 8.12 11.45
CA PHE A 163 10.89 7.86 11.30
C PHE A 163 11.63 8.08 12.62
N VAL A 164 12.80 7.46 12.71
CA VAL A 164 13.74 7.65 13.83
C VAL A 164 14.91 8.48 13.34
N LYS A 165 15.22 9.56 14.05
CA LYS A 165 16.48 10.30 13.90
C LYS A 165 17.54 9.59 14.74
N TYR A 166 18.61 9.16 14.10
CA TYR A 166 19.78 8.57 14.76
C TYR A 166 21.03 9.41 14.49
N ASP A 167 22.08 9.14 15.25
CA ASP A 167 23.39 9.75 15.09
C ASP A 167 24.28 8.93 14.16
N GLN A 168 24.87 9.59 13.16
CA GLN A 168 25.93 9.01 12.34
C GLN A 168 27.24 9.35 13.04
N LEU A 169 27.69 8.45 13.93
CA LEU A 169 29.01 8.52 14.58
C LEU A 169 30.14 8.84 13.57
#